data_AF-A0A3C0EML9-F1
#
_entry.id   AF-A0A3C0EML9-F1
#
_cell.length_a   1.000
_cell.length_b   1.000
_cell.length_c   1.000
_cell.angle_alpha   90.00
_cell.angle_beta   90.00
_cell.angle_gamma   90.00
#
_symmetry.space_group_name_H-M   'P 1'
#
loop_
_entity.id
_entity.type
_entity.pdbx_description
1 polymer ?
#
loop_
_entity_poly.entity_id
_entity_poly.type
_entity_poly.pdbx_seq_one_letter_code
_entity_poly.pdbx_strand_id
1 'polypeptide(L)'
;MTDQTTNLTPQQTLKNMRIMWFAMLMGQVLFAAVVIGLCLTSEPESFESVKIIYMVAVVWGLMSVPISAFIRMQIYKKNWVENCVTPKGYASGMILSMAMIEGAALVSLVPILLHRTLGPTFALPVALIAVFAMNFPNGKAMEPANPEFMNNQPPDLLNK
;
A
#
# COMPACT_ATOMS: atom_id res chain seq x y z
N MET A 1 -11.73 -7.24 -33.04
CA MET A 1 -12.18 -7.59 -31.67
C MET A 1 -12.31 -6.30 -30.90
N THR A 2 -13.53 -5.77 -30.82
CA THR A 2 -13.86 -4.64 -29.95
C THR A 2 -13.74 -5.15 -28.52
N ASP A 3 -12.68 -4.71 -27.85
CA ASP A 3 -12.37 -5.07 -26.48
C ASP A 3 -13.47 -4.46 -25.59
N GLN A 4 -14.56 -5.20 -25.36
CA GLN A 4 -15.60 -4.86 -24.38
C GLN A 4 -15.04 -5.06 -22.96
N THR A 5 -13.87 -4.48 -22.67
CA THR A 5 -13.41 -4.34 -21.30
C THR A 5 -14.46 -3.53 -20.59
N THR A 6 -15.23 -4.17 -19.72
CA THR A 6 -16.23 -3.54 -18.86
C THR A 6 -15.65 -2.26 -18.27
N ASN A 7 -16.03 -1.12 -18.83
CA ASN A 7 -15.59 0.20 -18.39
C ASN A 7 -16.27 0.45 -17.03
N LEU A 8 -15.60 0.02 -15.96
CA LEU A 8 -16.05 0.27 -14.60
C LEU A 8 -16.10 1.78 -14.38
N THR A 9 -17.22 2.24 -13.83
CA THR A 9 -17.34 3.64 -13.42
C THR A 9 -16.33 3.95 -12.30
N PRO A 10 -15.88 5.21 -12.15
CA PRO A 10 -14.99 5.61 -11.06
C PRO A 10 -15.54 5.24 -9.67
N GLN A 11 -16.85 5.34 -9.47
CA GLN A 11 -17.54 5.01 -8.23
C GLN A 11 -17.48 3.50 -7.92
N GLN A 12 -17.72 2.64 -8.91
CA GLN A 12 -17.60 1.19 -8.76
C GLN A 12 -16.16 0.79 -8.45
N THR A 13 -15.19 1.37 -9.15
CA THR A 13 -13.77 1.15 -8.89
C THR A 13 -13.40 1.52 -7.46
N LEU A 14 -13.83 2.69 -6.98
CA LEU A 14 -13.56 3.16 -5.63
C LEU A 14 -14.16 2.24 -4.56
N LYS A 15 -15.42 1.80 -4.75
CA LYS A 15 -16.08 0.84 -3.85
C LYS A 15 -15.29 -0.47 -3.79
N ASN A 16 -14.89 -1.02 -4.93
CA ASN A 16 -14.12 -2.25 -5.00
C ASN A 16 -12.76 -2.10 -4.31
N MET A 17 -12.06 -0.99 -4.53
CA MET A 17 -10.76 -0.74 -3.88
C MET A 17 -10.87 -0.63 -2.36
N ARG A 18 -11.93 -0.03 -1.82
CA ARG A 18 -12.16 0.05 -0.37
C ARG A 18 -12.41 -1.33 0.25
N ILE A 19 -13.16 -2.18 -0.44
CA ILE A 19 -13.41 -3.57 0.00
C ILE A 19 -12.09 -4.35 0.02
N MET A 20 -11.30 -4.25 -1.05
CA MET A 20 -9.99 -4.90 -1.12
C MET A 20 -9.03 -4.39 -0.04
N TRP A 21 -8.95 -3.08 0.15
CA TRP A 21 -8.13 -2.46 1.19
C TRP A 21 -8.52 -2.98 2.59
N PHE A 22 -9.81 -3.06 2.89
CA PHE A 22 -10.28 -3.57 4.17
C PHE A 22 -9.93 -5.06 4.36
N ALA A 23 -10.11 -5.87 3.31
CA ALA A 23 -9.75 -7.30 3.34
C ALA A 23 -8.25 -7.52 3.60
N MET A 24 -7.38 -6.77 2.92
CA MET A 24 -5.92 -6.82 3.11
C MET A 24 -5.51 -6.35 4.51
N LEU A 25 -6.08 -5.24 4.98
CA LEU A 25 -5.82 -4.73 6.34
C LEU A 25 -6.23 -5.74 7.41
N MET A 26 -7.42 -6.34 7.28
CA MET A 26 -7.88 -7.39 8.18
C MET A 26 -6.96 -8.61 8.18
N GLY A 27 -6.45 -9.01 7.01
CA GLY A 27 -5.47 -10.10 6.90
C GLY A 27 -4.22 -9.84 7.73
N GLN A 28 -3.65 -8.64 7.63
CA GLN A 28 -2.46 -8.24 8.41
C GLN A 28 -2.74 -8.19 9.91
N VAL A 29 -3.89 -7.64 10.32
CA VAL A 29 -4.30 -7.55 11.74
C VAL A 29 -4.48 -8.95 12.34
N LEU A 30 -5.15 -9.85 11.62
CA LEU A 30 -5.34 -11.24 12.07
C LEU A 30 -4.00 -11.97 12.17
N PHE A 31 -3.11 -11.80 11.18
CA PHE A 31 -1.79 -12.42 11.23
C PHE A 31 -0.95 -11.89 12.40
N ALA A 32 -0.95 -10.58 12.63
CA ALA A 32 -0.30 -9.99 13.80
C ALA A 32 -0.86 -10.54 15.12
N ALA A 33 -2.19 -10.70 15.23
CA ALA A 33 -2.83 -11.28 16.41
C ALA A 33 -2.39 -12.74 16.65
N VAL A 34 -2.28 -13.55 15.60
CA VAL A 34 -1.75 -14.92 15.69
C VAL A 34 -0.30 -14.92 16.17
N VAL A 35 0.56 -14.07 15.60
CA VAL A 35 1.96 -13.95 16.01
C VAL A 35 2.07 -13.54 17.48
N ILE A 36 1.27 -12.58 17.95
CA ILE A 36 1.21 -12.18 19.36
C ILE A 36 0.80 -13.36 20.23
N GLY A 37 -0.27 -14.08 19.87
CA GLY A 37 -0.73 -15.25 20.62
C GLY A 37 0.35 -16.32 20.77
N LEU A 38 1.10 -16.62 19.70
CA LEU A 38 2.20 -17.58 19.72
C LEU A 38 3.39 -17.11 20.57
N CYS A 39 3.68 -15.80 20.58
CA CYS A 39 4.74 -15.24 21.43
C CYS A 39 4.39 -15.33 22.92
N LEU A 40 3.11 -15.26 23.29
CA LEU A 40 2.68 -15.35 24.68
C LEU A 40 2.78 -16.77 25.27
N THR A 41 2.83 -17.80 24.42
CA THR A 41 2.84 -19.21 24.86
C THR A 41 4.18 -19.91 24.70
N SER A 42 5.17 -19.26 24.08
CA SER A 42 6.44 -19.89 23.71
C SER A 42 7.61 -19.25 24.45
N GLU A 43 8.65 -20.04 24.74
CA GLU A 43 9.88 -19.48 25.31
C GLU A 43 10.62 -18.60 24.29
N PRO A 44 11.21 -17.48 24.74
CA PRO A 44 11.93 -16.55 23.87
C PRO A 44 13.24 -17.19 23.36
N GLU A 45 13.52 -17.01 22.08
CA GLU A 45 14.77 -17.44 21.44
C GLU A 45 15.84 -16.35 21.51
N SER A 46 17.10 -16.69 21.24
CA SER A 46 18.18 -15.68 21.16
C SER A 46 18.06 -14.83 19.89
N PHE A 47 18.12 -13.50 20.03
CA PHE A 47 18.06 -12.56 18.92
C PHE A 47 19.15 -12.77 17.86
N GLU A 48 20.32 -13.29 18.24
CA GLU A 48 21.42 -13.53 17.29
C GLU A 48 21.03 -14.50 16.17
N SER A 49 20.09 -15.44 16.43
CA SER A 49 19.60 -16.38 15.41
C SER A 49 18.74 -15.73 14.32
N VAL A 50 18.06 -14.61 14.62
CA VAL A 50 17.10 -13.94 13.72
C VAL A 50 17.62 -12.62 13.16
N LYS A 51 18.79 -12.17 13.62
CA LYS A 51 19.35 -10.84 13.36
C LYS A 51 19.41 -10.50 11.87
N ILE A 52 19.86 -11.43 11.03
CA ILE A 52 19.95 -11.23 9.57
C ILE A 52 18.55 -11.04 8.96
N ILE A 53 17.59 -11.88 9.34
CA ILE A 53 16.21 -11.81 8.86
C ILE A 53 15.57 -10.49 9.29
N TYR A 54 15.82 -10.05 10.54
CA TYR A 54 15.37 -8.76 11.03
C TYR A 54 15.95 -7.59 10.23
N MET A 55 17.26 -7.61 9.93
CA MET A 55 17.89 -6.56 9.10
C MET A 55 17.28 -6.50 7.69
N VAL A 56 17.04 -7.65 7.06
CA VAL A 56 16.36 -7.72 5.76
C VAL A 56 14.95 -7.15 5.86
N ALA A 57 14.18 -7.50 6.90
CA ALA A 57 12.84 -6.99 7.12
C ALA A 57 12.84 -5.47 7.33
N VAL A 58 13.80 -4.91 8.06
CA VAL A 58 13.96 -3.46 8.25
C VAL A 58 14.25 -2.76 6.93
N VAL A 59 15.24 -3.24 6.16
CA VAL A 59 15.60 -2.64 4.87
C VAL A 59 14.42 -2.72 3.90
N TRP A 60 13.79 -3.89 3.79
CA TRP A 60 12.62 -4.08 2.93
C TRP A 60 11.44 -3.22 3.37
N GLY A 61 11.15 -3.16 4.68
CA GLY A 61 10.14 -2.30 5.28
C GLY A 61 10.32 -0.83 4.90
N LEU A 62 11.50 -0.29 5.15
CA LEU A 62 11.82 1.12 4.88
C LEU A 62 11.79 1.45 3.38
N MET A 63 12.26 0.54 2.52
CA MET A 63 12.28 0.77 1.07
C MET A 63 10.92 0.56 0.40
N SER A 64 10.06 -0.30 0.95
CA SER A 64 8.76 -0.62 0.36
C SER A 64 7.86 0.60 0.20
N VAL A 65 7.87 1.51 1.18
CA VAL A 65 7.03 2.71 1.17
C VAL A 65 7.39 3.67 0.02
N PRO A 66 8.64 4.19 -0.10
CA PRO A 66 9.00 5.09 -1.19
C PRO A 66 8.92 4.40 -2.57
N ILE A 67 9.32 3.13 -2.68
CA ILE A 67 9.22 2.38 -3.95
C ILE A 67 7.74 2.24 -4.36
N SER A 68 6.84 1.95 -3.41
CA SER A 68 5.39 1.87 -3.69
C SER A 68 4.80 3.18 -4.16
N ALA A 69 5.18 4.30 -3.54
CA ALA A 69 4.74 5.61 -3.94
C ALA A 69 5.24 5.96 -5.35
N PHE A 70 6.52 5.66 -5.65
CA PHE A 70 7.11 5.88 -6.96
C PHE A 70 6.41 5.06 -8.04
N ILE A 71 6.27 3.75 -7.86
CA ILE A 71 5.63 2.86 -8.84
C ILE A 71 4.17 3.30 -9.09
N ARG A 72 3.42 3.61 -8.03
CA ARG A 72 2.05 4.13 -8.16
C ARG A 72 2.00 5.41 -8.99
N MET A 73 2.92 6.34 -8.74
CA MET A 73 3.01 7.58 -9.51
C MET A 73 3.32 7.34 -10.99
N GLN A 74 4.21 6.40 -11.32
CA GLN A 74 4.48 6.04 -12.71
C GLN A 74 3.25 5.46 -13.42
N ILE A 75 2.50 4.60 -12.72
CA ILE A 75 1.25 4.03 -13.25
C ILE A 75 0.22 5.15 -13.48
N TYR A 76 0.07 6.08 -12.53
CA TYR A 76 -0.88 7.19 -12.67
C TYR A 76 -0.53 8.09 -13.84
N LYS A 77 0.76 8.46 -14.00
CA LYS A 77 1.23 9.25 -15.15
C LYS A 77 0.92 8.58 -16.48
N LYS A 78 1.16 7.27 -16.58
CA LYS A 78 0.88 6.50 -17.80
C LYS A 78 -0.61 6.42 -18.13
N ASN A 79 -1.49 6.56 -17.14
CA ASN A 79 -2.94 6.43 -17.28
C ASN A 79 -3.68 7.76 -17.10
N TRP A 80 -2.99 8.88 -17.30
CA TRP A 80 -3.58 10.22 -17.20
C TRP A 80 -4.28 10.58 -18.51
N VAL A 81 -5.60 10.83 -18.46
CA VAL A 81 -6.45 11.14 -19.61
C VAL A 81 -7.44 12.24 -19.19
N GLU A 82 -7.61 13.28 -20.00
CA GLU A 82 -8.61 14.35 -19.75
C GLU A 82 -8.53 14.97 -18.33
N ASN A 83 -7.31 15.17 -17.82
CA ASN A 83 -7.04 15.75 -16.50
C ASN A 83 -7.39 14.87 -15.28
N CYS A 84 -7.56 13.56 -15.47
CA CYS A 84 -7.67 12.61 -14.37
C CYS A 84 -6.98 11.27 -14.68
N VAL A 85 -6.80 10.43 -13.67
CA VAL A 85 -6.33 9.05 -13.84
C VAL A 85 -7.51 8.16 -14.21
N THR A 86 -7.36 7.32 -15.23
CA THR A 86 -8.40 6.35 -15.58
C THR A 86 -8.70 5.40 -14.41
N PRO A 87 -9.94 4.91 -14.24
CA PRO A 87 -10.27 3.99 -13.14
C PRO A 87 -9.39 2.72 -13.10
N LYS A 88 -9.04 2.18 -14.27
CA LYS A 88 -8.13 1.05 -14.40
C LYS A 88 -6.72 1.40 -13.89
N GLY A 89 -6.17 2.54 -14.30
CA GLY A 89 -4.86 3.02 -13.84
C GLY A 89 -4.82 3.26 -12.32
N TYR A 90 -5.90 3.83 -11.78
CA TYR A 90 -6.06 4.03 -10.34
C TYR A 90 -6.04 2.70 -9.58
N ALA A 91 -6.88 1.75 -10.00
CA ALA A 91 -6.95 0.43 -9.37
C ALA A 91 -5.61 -0.30 -9.40
N SER A 92 -4.96 -0.37 -10.58
CA SER A 92 -3.65 -1.04 -10.71
C SER A 92 -2.57 -0.40 -9.84
N GLY A 93 -2.49 0.93 -9.82
CA GLY A 93 -1.50 1.65 -9.00
C GLY A 93 -1.75 1.48 -7.50
N MET A 94 -3.00 1.47 -7.07
CA MET A 94 -3.37 1.24 -5.67
C MET A 94 -3.10 -0.19 -5.23
N ILE A 95 -3.53 -1.20 -6.00
CA ILE A 95 -3.31 -2.62 -5.67
C ILE A 95 -1.82 -2.90 -5.51
N LEU A 96 -0.99 -2.45 -6.46
CA LEU A 96 0.44 -2.71 -6.41
C LEU A 96 1.12 -1.99 -5.24
N SER A 97 0.70 -0.76 -4.94
CA SER A 97 1.22 -0.02 -3.78
C SER A 97 0.83 -0.69 -2.46
N MET A 98 -0.44 -1.11 -2.32
CA MET A 98 -0.92 -1.84 -1.15
C MET A 98 -0.18 -3.16 -0.97
N ALA A 99 -0.06 -3.98 -2.03
CA ALA A 99 0.60 -5.28 -1.96
C ALA A 99 2.07 -5.20 -1.51
N MET A 100 2.81 -4.17 -1.93
CA MET A 100 4.20 -4.01 -1.48
C MET A 100 4.31 -3.61 0.00
N ILE A 101 3.44 -2.70 0.47
CA ILE A 101 3.44 -2.30 1.89
C ILE A 101 2.97 -3.47 2.76
N GLU A 102 1.91 -4.18 2.35
CA GLU A 102 1.42 -5.39 3.03
C GLU A 102 2.50 -6.47 3.10
N GLY A 103 3.14 -6.78 1.97
CA GLY A 103 4.22 -7.77 1.92
C GLY A 103 5.35 -7.41 2.88
N ALA A 104 5.72 -6.13 2.96
CA ALA A 104 6.71 -5.67 3.91
C ALA A 104 6.27 -5.78 5.38
N ALA A 105 5.01 -5.44 5.68
CA ALA A 105 4.43 -5.61 7.01
C ALA A 105 4.45 -7.08 7.44
N LEU A 106 4.00 -8.00 6.57
CA LEU A 106 3.98 -9.43 6.85
C LEU A 106 5.39 -10.01 7.03
N VAL A 107 6.34 -9.64 6.18
CA VAL A 107 7.76 -10.05 6.32
C VAL A 107 8.35 -9.55 7.63
N SER A 108 7.99 -8.33 8.08
CA SER A 108 8.47 -7.80 9.35
C SER A 108 7.91 -8.50 10.59
N LEU A 109 6.84 -9.28 10.47
CA LEU A 109 6.33 -10.15 11.52
C LEU A 109 7.10 -11.47 11.65
N VAL A 110 7.81 -11.91 10.59
CA VAL A 110 8.56 -13.19 10.60
C VAL A 110 9.67 -13.22 11.66
N PRO A 111 10.55 -12.19 11.81
CA PRO A 111 11.52 -12.17 12.90
C PRO A 111 10.91 -12.26 14.29
N ILE A 112 9.72 -11.67 14.50
CA ILE A 112 9.02 -11.73 15.80
C ILE A 112 8.50 -13.14 16.05
N LEU A 113 7.94 -13.78 15.01
CA LEU A 113 7.49 -15.17 15.09
C LEU A 113 8.63 -16.14 15.43
N LEU A 114 9.82 -15.91 14.86
CA LEU A 114 11.01 -16.75 15.12
C LEU A 114 11.64 -16.45 16.48
N HIS A 115 11.76 -15.17 16.86
CA HIS A 115 12.35 -14.72 18.13
C HIS A 115 11.41 -14.91 19.33
N ARG A 116 10.10 -15.02 19.07
CA ARG A 116 9.02 -15.20 20.06
C ARG A 116 8.98 -14.14 21.16
N THR A 117 9.54 -12.97 20.90
CA THR A 117 9.59 -11.86 21.86
C THR A 117 8.92 -10.63 21.28
N LEU A 118 7.95 -10.09 22.01
CA LEU A 118 7.30 -8.80 21.71
C LEU A 118 8.18 -7.66 22.24
N GLY A 119 9.31 -7.45 21.56
CA GLY A 119 10.28 -6.41 21.90
C GLY A 119 10.19 -5.19 20.98
N PRO A 120 11.26 -4.37 20.90
CA PRO A 120 11.37 -3.25 19.97
C PRO A 120 11.17 -3.66 18.49
N THR A 121 11.39 -4.93 18.17
CA THR A 121 11.15 -5.52 16.84
C THR A 121 9.69 -5.38 16.39
N PHE A 122 8.74 -5.26 17.32
CA PHE A 122 7.31 -5.07 17.02
C PHE A 122 6.97 -3.66 16.49
N ALA A 123 7.85 -2.68 16.68
CA ALA A 123 7.59 -1.31 16.23
C ALA A 123 7.47 -1.20 14.70
N LEU A 124 8.28 -1.95 13.95
CA LEU A 124 8.29 -1.92 12.49
C LEU A 124 6.97 -2.42 11.86
N PRO A 125 6.46 -3.63 12.17
CA PRO A 125 5.18 -4.08 11.61
C PRO A 125 4.03 -3.15 11.98
N VAL A 126 3.98 -2.64 13.22
CA VAL A 126 2.95 -1.67 13.63
C VAL A 126 3.01 -0.41 12.78
N ALA A 127 4.22 0.14 12.55
CA ALA A 127 4.39 1.30 11.69
C ALA A 127 3.96 1.02 10.25
N LEU A 128 4.32 -0.13 9.67
CA LEU A 128 3.94 -0.50 8.30
C LEU A 128 2.43 -0.73 8.17
N ILE A 129 1.78 -1.37 9.14
CA ILE A 129 0.32 -1.54 9.17
C ILE A 129 -0.36 -0.18 9.28
N ALA A 130 0.16 0.74 10.10
CA ALA A 130 -0.36 2.10 10.18
C ALA A 130 -0.20 2.86 8.85
N VAL A 131 0.95 2.73 8.18
CA VAL A 131 1.18 3.31 6.84
C VAL A 131 0.22 2.72 5.82
N PHE A 132 -0.02 1.40 5.85
CA PHE A 132 -1.03 0.75 5.01
C PHE A 132 -2.43 1.32 5.28
N ALA A 133 -2.79 1.48 6.55
CA ALA A 133 -4.08 2.01 6.95
C ALA A 133 -4.29 3.47 6.50
N MET A 134 -3.24 4.30 6.57
CA MET A 134 -3.27 5.68 6.03
C MET A 134 -3.42 5.73 4.51
N ASN A 135 -3.10 4.64 3.80
CA ASN A 135 -3.19 4.55 2.34
C ASN A 135 -4.61 4.21 1.85
N PHE A 136 -5.63 4.81 2.48
CA PHE A 136 -7.03 4.57 2.20
C PHE A 136 -7.44 5.04 0.78
N PRO A 137 -8.20 4.24 0.00
CA PRO A 137 -8.66 4.64 -1.33
C PRO A 137 -9.68 5.80 -1.27
N ASN A 138 -9.22 7.01 -1.60
CA ASN A 138 -10.02 8.24 -1.56
C ASN A 138 -10.61 8.68 -2.92
N GLY A 139 -10.13 8.14 -4.04
CA GLY A 139 -10.63 8.47 -5.38
C GLY A 139 -10.20 9.81 -5.96
N LYS A 140 -9.49 10.69 -5.22
CA LYS A 140 -9.14 12.05 -5.68
C LYS A 140 -8.42 12.10 -7.03
N ALA A 141 -7.61 11.09 -7.34
CA ALA A 141 -6.88 11.04 -8.60
C ALA A 141 -7.78 10.74 -9.82
N MET A 142 -9.00 10.24 -9.62
CA MET A 142 -9.98 9.98 -10.69
C MET A 142 -10.95 11.16 -10.89
N GLU A 143 -10.92 12.16 -10.01
CA GLU A 143 -11.72 13.37 -10.16
C GLU A 143 -11.01 14.29 -11.18
N PRO A 144 -11.74 14.83 -12.19
CA PRO A 144 -11.16 15.79 -13.11
C PRO A 144 -10.69 17.03 -12.34
N ALA A 145 -9.55 17.58 -12.73
CA ALA A 145 -9.07 18.84 -12.17
C ALA A 145 -10.15 19.93 -12.29
N ASN A 146 -10.37 20.71 -11.23
CA ASN A 146 -11.39 21.77 -11.27
C ASN A 146 -11.11 22.72 -12.45
N PRO A 147 -12.08 22.92 -13.37
CA PRO A 147 -11.89 23.73 -14.57
C PRO A 147 -11.51 25.18 -14.28
N GLU A 148 -11.83 25.72 -13.11
CA GLU A 148 -11.37 27.05 -12.70
C GLU A 148 -9.85 27.14 -12.57
N PHE A 149 -9.17 26.06 -12.14
CA PHE A 149 -7.70 26.05 -12.14
C PHE A 149 -7.14 26.03 -13.56
N MET A 150 -7.82 25.36 -14.50
CA MET A 150 -7.40 25.30 -15.91
C MET A 150 -7.60 26.66 -16.58
N ASN A 151 -8.73 27.32 -16.31
CA ASN A 151 -9.05 28.63 -16.89
C ASN A 151 -8.18 29.77 -16.33
N ASN A 152 -7.62 29.59 -15.13
CA ASN A 152 -6.74 30.56 -14.48
C ASN A 152 -5.24 30.20 -14.62
N GLN A 153 -4.88 29.14 -15.35
CA GLN A 153 -3.47 28.85 -15.63
C GLN A 153 -2.92 29.86 -16.64
N PRO A 154 -1.73 30.42 -16.40
CA PRO A 154 -1.12 31.33 -17.35
C PRO A 154 -0.87 30.59 -18.68
N PRO A 155 -1.08 31.26 -19.82
CA PRO A 155 -1.15 30.62 -21.14
C PRO A 155 0.15 29.92 -21.58
N ASP A 156 1.27 30.18 -20.91
CA ASP A 156 2.55 29.50 -21.12
C ASP A 156 2.60 28.06 -20.59
N LEU A 157 1.68 27.67 -19.70
CA LEU A 157 1.58 26.30 -19.17
C LEU A 157 0.65 25.37 -19.96
N LEU A 158 -0.21 25.91 -20.83
CA LEU A 158 -1.20 25.13 -21.59
C LEU A 158 -0.64 24.51 -22.88
N ASN A 159 0.55 24.92 -23.33
CA ASN A 159 1.13 24.55 -24.63
C ASN A 159 2.32 23.56 -24.54
N LYS A 160 2.45 22.80 -23.44
CA LYS A 160 3.51 21.79 -23.25
C LYS A 160 2.93 20.38 -23.24
#